data_AF-A0A959NH39-F1
#
_entry.id   AF-A0A959NH39-F1
#
_cell.length_a   1.000
_cell.length_b   1.000
_cell.length_c   1.000
_cell.angle_alpha   90.00
_cell.angle_beta   90.00
_cell.angle_gamma   90.00
#
_symmetry.space_group_name_H-M   'P 1'
#
loop_
_entity.id
_entity.type
_entity.pdbx_description
1 polymer ?
#
loop_
_entity_poly.entity_id
_entity_poly.type
_entity_poly.pdbx_seq_one_letter_code
_entity_poly.pdbx_strand_id
1 'polypeptide(L)'
;MERKKLETFFTFTIILMISIYSLFATSGKMVKLQNYFQNCEYQKAIELAEIILKDISLKGNDKTEILIIKGVSEFSLNKIAAAEETFTELLLLNENITLDTRAVSPKIVEFFNELKNKANLKLVYAI
;
A
#
# COMPACT_ATOMS: atom_id res chain seq x y z
N MET A 1 -8.65 44.07 25.54
CA MET A 1 -9.42 42.83 25.33
C MET A 1 -9.39 42.37 23.86
N GLU A 2 -9.37 43.29 22.89
CA GLU A 2 -9.40 42.93 21.46
C GLU A 2 -8.10 42.32 20.91
N ARG A 3 -6.91 42.75 21.38
CA ARG A 3 -5.63 42.17 20.92
C ARG A 3 -5.48 40.68 21.26
N LYS A 4 -5.89 40.27 22.47
CA LYS A 4 -5.85 38.85 22.89
C LYS A 4 -6.80 37.97 22.08
N LYS A 5 -7.94 38.52 21.63
CA LYS A 5 -8.90 37.82 20.74
C LYS A 5 -8.34 37.65 19.33
N LEU A 6 -7.60 38.65 18.83
CA LEU A 6 -6.94 38.59 17.53
C LEU A 6 -5.80 37.55 17.52
N GLU A 7 -5.00 37.48 18.58
CA GLU A 7 -3.94 36.48 18.74
C GLU A 7 -4.48 35.05 18.86
N THR A 8 -5.59 34.85 19.58
CA THR A 8 -6.26 33.54 19.65
C THR A 8 -6.90 33.14 18.32
N PHE A 9 -7.46 34.08 17.57
CA PHE A 9 -7.99 33.81 16.24
C PHE A 9 -6.87 33.45 15.23
N PHE A 10 -5.74 34.14 15.29
CA PHE A 10 -4.60 33.89 14.42
C PHE A 10 -3.97 32.51 14.70
N THR A 11 -3.77 32.18 15.97
CA THR A 11 -3.26 30.86 16.39
C THR A 11 -4.23 29.72 16.01
N PHE A 12 -5.54 29.92 16.17
CA PHE A 12 -6.53 28.94 15.72
C PHE A 12 -6.49 28.71 14.21
N THR A 13 -6.37 29.78 13.41
CA THR A 13 -6.26 29.68 11.94
C THR A 13 -4.99 28.94 11.51
N ILE A 14 -3.86 29.16 12.19
CA ILE A 14 -2.60 28.44 11.91
C ILE A 14 -2.74 26.95 12.23
N ILE A 15 -3.31 26.60 13.38
CA ILE A 15 -3.52 25.20 13.79
C ILE A 15 -4.46 24.49 12.80
N LEU A 16 -5.50 25.18 12.33
CA LEU A 16 -6.42 24.67 11.31
C LEU A 16 -5.70 24.44 9.97
N MET A 17 -4.84 25.36 9.53
CA MET A 17 -4.04 25.20 8.31
C MET A 17 -3.09 24.00 8.41
N ILE A 18 -2.38 23.83 9.53
CA ILE A 18 -1.44 22.70 9.73
C ILE A 18 -2.16 21.35 9.65
N SER A 19 -3.38 21.26 10.18
CA SER A 19 -4.17 20.03 10.18
C SER A 19 -4.78 19.70 8.81
N ILE A 20 -5.00 20.69 7.93
CA ILE A 20 -5.39 20.44 6.54
C ILE A 20 -4.20 19.95 5.71
N TYR A 21 -3.00 20.50 5.92
CA TYR A 21 -1.79 20.09 5.20
C TYR A 21 -1.42 18.62 5.45
N SER A 22 -1.61 18.10 6.67
CA SER A 22 -1.30 16.71 6.99
C SER A 22 -2.20 15.71 6.25
N LEU A 23 -3.45 16.07 5.96
CA LEU A 23 -4.39 15.21 5.22
C LEU A 23 -4.03 15.06 3.73
N PHE A 24 -3.43 16.09 3.11
CA PHE A 24 -3.02 16.05 1.70
C PHE A 24 -1.69 15.31 1.45
N ALA A 25 -0.82 15.22 2.46
CA ALA A 25 0.50 14.62 2.31
C ALA A 25 0.44 13.08 2.07
N THR A 26 -0.53 12.39 2.70
CA THR A 26 -0.67 10.93 2.57
C THR A 26 -1.34 10.53 1.27
N SER A 27 -2.36 11.26 0.82
CA SER A 27 -3.06 11.00 -0.45
C SER A 27 -2.14 11.19 -1.67
N GLY A 28 -1.23 12.17 -1.61
CA GLY A 28 -0.28 12.42 -2.70
C GLY A 28 0.69 11.26 -2.97
N LYS A 29 1.13 10.54 -1.93
CA LYS A 29 2.02 9.38 -2.09
C LYS A 29 1.34 8.20 -2.78
N MET A 30 0.07 7.93 -2.42
CA MET A 30 -0.68 6.82 -3.01
C MET A 30 -0.97 7.07 -4.50
N VAL A 31 -1.42 8.28 -4.85
CA VAL A 31 -1.61 8.68 -6.26
C VAL A 31 -0.32 8.55 -7.06
N LYS A 32 0.81 8.95 -6.47
CA LYS A 32 2.13 8.82 -7.10
C LYS A 32 2.54 7.35 -7.29
N LEU A 33 2.26 6.49 -6.32
CA LEU A 33 2.51 5.05 -6.42
C LEU A 33 1.70 4.42 -7.56
N GLN A 34 0.41 4.71 -7.63
CA GLN A 34 -0.47 4.26 -8.72
C GLN A 34 0.04 4.76 -10.08
N ASN A 35 0.46 6.02 -10.18
CA ASN A 35 1.03 6.56 -11.41
C ASN A 35 2.30 5.83 -11.84
N TYR A 36 3.22 5.52 -10.92
CA TYR A 36 4.41 4.74 -11.25
C TYR A 36 4.04 3.34 -11.75
N PHE A 37 3.09 2.69 -11.08
CA PHE A 37 2.62 1.37 -11.48
C PHE A 37 1.96 1.37 -12.87
N GLN A 38 1.04 2.31 -13.13
CA GLN A 38 0.32 2.42 -14.41
C GLN A 38 1.23 2.78 -15.59
N ASN A 39 2.34 3.48 -15.33
CA ASN A 39 3.35 3.80 -16.34
C ASN A 39 4.45 2.73 -16.45
N CYS A 40 4.26 1.54 -15.86
CA CYS A 40 5.22 0.44 -15.83
C CYS A 40 6.59 0.82 -15.21
N GLU A 41 6.65 1.87 -14.40
CA GLU A 41 7.86 2.30 -13.68
C GLU A 41 8.04 1.46 -12.41
N TYR A 42 8.07 0.12 -12.55
CA TYR A 42 7.97 -0.85 -11.46
C TYR A 42 9.02 -0.65 -10.37
N GLN A 43 10.26 -0.33 -10.74
CA GLN A 43 11.33 -0.11 -9.76
C GLN A 43 11.01 1.08 -8.84
N LYS A 44 10.50 2.19 -9.39
CA LYS A 44 10.08 3.36 -8.61
C LYS A 44 8.83 3.07 -7.78
N ALA A 45 7.91 2.26 -8.30
CA ALA A 45 6.73 1.83 -7.56
C ALA A 45 7.14 1.01 -6.31
N ILE A 46 8.10 0.09 -6.44
CA ILE A 46 8.63 -0.70 -5.32
C ILE A 46 9.26 0.20 -4.27
N GLU A 47 10.18 1.08 -4.68
CA GLU A 47 10.88 2.00 -3.75
C GLU A 47 9.89 2.89 -2.98
N LEU A 48 8.88 3.43 -3.67
CA LEU A 48 7.87 4.25 -3.04
C LEU A 48 6.95 3.43 -2.12
N ALA A 49 6.56 2.22 -2.53
CA ALA A 49 5.77 1.31 -1.70
C ALA A 49 6.49 0.98 -0.38
N GLU A 50 7.79 0.68 -0.42
CA GLU A 50 8.59 0.42 0.79
C GLU A 50 8.66 1.63 1.73
N ILE A 51 8.73 2.85 1.18
CA ILE A 51 8.68 4.08 1.98
C ILE A 51 7.31 4.24 2.64
N ILE A 52 6.22 3.98 1.91
CA ILE A 52 4.86 4.13 2.45
C ILE A 52 4.57 3.06 3.50
N LEU A 53 4.99 1.81 3.28
CA LEU A 53 4.74 0.69 4.21
C LEU A 53 5.44 0.84 5.56
N LYS A 54 6.47 1.69 5.67
CA LYS A 54 7.13 2.03 6.94
C LYS A 54 6.32 3.00 7.80
N ASP A 55 5.25 3.60 7.26
CA ASP A 55 4.39 4.52 8.00
C ASP A 55 3.42 3.76 8.90
N ILE A 56 3.49 4.01 10.21
CA ILE A 56 2.67 3.34 11.24
C ILE A 56 1.20 3.82 11.18
N SER A 57 0.94 4.98 10.55
CA SER A 57 -0.40 5.55 10.44
C SER A 57 -1.26 4.97 9.31
N LEU A 58 -0.72 3.99 8.57
CA LEU A 58 -1.36 3.44 7.40
C LEU A 58 -2.63 2.64 7.74
N LYS A 59 -3.72 2.88 7.01
CA LYS A 59 -4.97 2.12 7.19
C LYS A 59 -4.90 0.77 6.48
N GLY A 60 -5.65 -0.22 6.99
CA GLY A 60 -5.62 -1.59 6.48
C GLY A 60 -5.89 -1.72 4.98
N ASN A 61 -6.91 -1.01 4.46
CA ASN A 61 -7.23 -1.05 3.02
C ASN A 61 -6.10 -0.47 2.15
N ASP A 62 -5.46 0.61 2.60
CA ASP A 62 -4.34 1.23 1.88
C ASP A 62 -3.14 0.27 1.87
N LYS A 63 -2.89 -0.43 2.99
CA LYS A 63 -1.82 -1.42 3.10
C LYS A 63 -1.98 -2.55 2.08
N THR A 64 -3.20 -3.07 1.94
CA THR A 64 -3.54 -4.11 0.96
C THR A 64 -3.20 -3.69 -0.45
N GLU A 65 -3.63 -2.50 -0.87
CA GLU A 65 -3.40 -2.02 -2.24
C GLU A 65 -1.90 -1.81 -2.52
N ILE A 66 -1.16 -1.24 -1.57
CA ILE A 66 0.28 -1.02 -1.71
C ILE A 66 1.03 -2.34 -1.84
N LEU A 67 0.68 -3.35 -1.04
CA LEU A 67 1.28 -4.69 -1.14
C LEU A 67 0.96 -5.37 -2.47
N ILE A 68 -0.25 -5.20 -3.01
CA ILE A 68 -0.59 -5.69 -4.36
C ILE A 68 0.32 -5.03 -5.39
N ILE A 69 0.40 -3.70 -5.39
CA ILE A 69 1.24 -2.95 -6.34
C ILE A 69 2.71 -3.39 -6.23
N LYS A 70 3.23 -3.52 -5.00
CA LYS A 70 4.62 -3.94 -4.74
C LYS A 70 4.87 -5.35 -5.27
N GLY A 71 4.04 -6.33 -4.92
CA GLY A 71 4.23 -7.73 -5.31
C GLY A 71 4.13 -7.94 -6.83
N VAL A 72 3.16 -7.27 -7.48
CA VAL A 72 3.02 -7.29 -8.95
C VAL A 72 4.24 -6.65 -9.63
N SER A 73 4.72 -5.53 -9.10
CA SER A 73 5.92 -4.85 -9.62
C SER A 73 7.18 -5.69 -9.47
N GLU A 74 7.37 -6.33 -8.31
CA GLU A 74 8.50 -7.24 -8.04
C GLU A 74 8.50 -8.42 -9.00
N PHE A 75 7.34 -9.07 -9.18
CA PHE A 75 7.20 -10.17 -10.13
C PHE A 75 7.51 -9.71 -11.57
N SER A 76 7.00 -8.54 -11.96
CA SER A 76 7.20 -7.98 -13.31
C SER A 76 8.67 -7.68 -13.61
N LEU A 77 9.48 -7.41 -12.59
CA LEU A 77 10.94 -7.27 -12.68
C LEU A 77 11.69 -8.59 -12.46
N ASN A 78 11.01 -9.73 -12.50
CA ASN A 78 11.56 -11.07 -12.27
C ASN A 78 12.21 -11.24 -10.88
N LYS A 79 11.81 -10.43 -9.89
CA LYS A 79 12.24 -10.55 -8.48
C LYS A 79 11.30 -11.51 -7.74
N ILE A 80 11.29 -12.78 -8.17
CA ILE A 80 10.27 -13.76 -7.75
C ILE A 80 10.25 -14.01 -6.24
N ALA A 81 11.41 -14.13 -5.60
CA ALA A 81 11.49 -14.34 -4.15
C ALA A 81 10.89 -13.16 -3.36
N ALA A 82 11.20 -11.93 -3.76
CA ALA A 82 10.63 -10.74 -3.13
C ALA A 82 9.10 -10.67 -3.34
N ALA A 83 8.63 -11.00 -4.54
CA ALA A 83 7.20 -11.06 -4.83
C ALA A 83 6.48 -12.11 -3.97
N GLU A 84 7.10 -13.27 -3.76
CA GLU A 84 6.58 -14.32 -2.87
C GLU A 84 6.46 -13.83 -1.42
N GLU A 85 7.49 -13.17 -0.90
CA GLU A 85 7.46 -12.58 0.45
C GLU A 85 6.34 -11.54 0.58
N THR A 86 6.25 -10.60 -0.38
CA THR A 86 5.23 -9.56 -0.39
C THR A 86 3.81 -10.13 -0.48
N PHE A 87 3.57 -11.11 -1.35
CA PHE A 87 2.26 -11.75 -1.47
C PHE A 87 1.93 -12.62 -0.26
N THR A 88 2.93 -13.21 0.39
CA THR A 88 2.72 -13.92 1.67
C THR A 88 2.29 -12.93 2.75
N GLU A 89 2.93 -11.76 2.87
CA GLU A 89 2.48 -10.71 3.79
C GLU A 89 1.04 -10.27 3.49
N LEU A 90 0.69 -10.13 2.21
CA LEU A 90 -0.66 -9.80 1.77
C LEU A 90 -1.69 -10.85 2.21
N LEU A 91 -1.38 -12.14 2.06
CA LEU A 91 -2.25 -13.24 2.46
C LEU A 91 -2.38 -13.36 3.99
N LEU A 92 -1.33 -13.02 4.75
CA LEU A 92 -1.39 -12.96 6.21
C LEU A 92 -2.30 -11.82 6.72
N LEU A 93 -2.42 -10.73 5.96
CA LEU A 93 -3.36 -9.64 6.26
C LEU A 93 -4.81 -10.05 5.97
N ASN A 94 -5.05 -10.72 4.85
CA ASN A 94 -6.37 -11.20 4.47
C ASN A 94 -6.26 -12.37 3.48
N GLU A 95 -6.50 -13.58 3.98
CA GLU A 95 -6.45 -14.82 3.19
C GLU A 95 -7.49 -14.86 2.07
N ASN A 96 -8.59 -14.12 2.21
CA ASN A 96 -9.69 -14.11 1.24
C ASN A 96 -9.45 -13.14 0.07
N ILE A 97 -8.28 -12.48 0.01
CA ILE A 97 -7.90 -11.62 -1.11
C ILE A 97 -7.95 -12.37 -2.44
N THR A 98 -8.40 -11.65 -3.45
CA THR A 98 -8.39 -12.02 -4.87
C THR A 98 -7.80 -10.87 -5.66
N LEU A 99 -6.87 -11.16 -6.57
CA LEU A 99 -6.34 -10.16 -7.50
C LEU A 99 -7.35 -9.87 -8.62
N ASP A 100 -7.48 -8.60 -9.04
CA ASP A 100 -8.32 -8.24 -10.19
C ASP A 100 -7.64 -8.73 -11.49
N THR A 101 -8.25 -9.74 -12.12
CA THR A 101 -7.77 -10.37 -13.34
C THR A 101 -7.82 -9.46 -14.57
N ARG A 102 -8.51 -8.31 -14.49
CA ARG A 102 -8.51 -7.28 -15.53
C ARG A 102 -7.32 -6.34 -15.42
N ALA A 103 -6.75 -6.19 -14.24
CA ALA A 103 -5.63 -5.29 -13.95
C ALA A 103 -4.28 -6.00 -13.85
N VAL A 104 -4.29 -7.30 -13.56
CA VAL A 104 -3.08 -8.11 -13.33
C VAL A 104 -3.00 -9.23 -14.36
N SER A 105 -1.79 -9.49 -14.87
CA SER A 105 -1.58 -10.54 -15.87
C SER A 105 -1.97 -11.93 -15.32
N PRO A 106 -2.51 -12.83 -16.17
CA PRO A 106 -2.92 -14.17 -15.75
C PRO A 106 -1.82 -14.96 -15.04
N LYS A 107 -0.56 -14.79 -15.47
CA LYS A 107 0.60 -15.47 -14.88
C LYS A 107 0.87 -15.05 -13.43
N ILE A 108 0.68 -13.77 -13.11
CA ILE A 108 0.84 -13.27 -11.74
C ILE A 108 -0.32 -13.74 -10.87
N VAL A 109 -1.53 -13.78 -11.43
CA VAL A 109 -2.71 -14.33 -10.74
C VAL A 109 -2.49 -15.81 -10.42
N GLU A 110 -1.99 -16.59 -11.37
CA GLU A 110 -1.67 -18.00 -11.16
C GLU A 110 -0.61 -18.18 -10.06
N PHE A 111 0.50 -17.43 -10.14
CA PHE A 111 1.54 -17.43 -9.10
C PHE A 111 0.99 -17.08 -7.70
N PHE A 112 0.18 -16.04 -7.60
CA PHE A 112 -0.46 -15.66 -6.33
C PHE A 112 -1.38 -16.76 -5.79
N ASN A 113 -2.18 -17.39 -6.66
CA ASN A 113 -3.08 -18.47 -6.28
C ASN A 113 -2.33 -19.73 -5.82
N GLU A 114 -1.18 -20.04 -6.42
CA GLU A 114 -0.31 -21.12 -5.93
C GLU A 114 0.16 -20.85 -4.50
N LEU A 115 0.59 -19.63 -4.18
CA LEU A 115 0.99 -19.24 -2.83
C LEU A 115 -0.17 -19.33 -1.85
N LYS A 116 -1.35 -18.84 -2.24
CA LYS A 116 -2.59 -18.95 -1.45
C LYS A 116 -2.93 -20.41 -1.13
N ASN A 117 -2.85 -21.30 -2.11
CA ASN A 117 -3.10 -22.72 -1.91
C ASN A 117 -2.08 -23.35 -0.96
N LYS A 118 -0.79 -23.01 -1.08
CA LYS A 118 0.27 -23.48 -0.17
C LYS A 118 0.04 -22.99 1.27
N ALA A 119 -0.37 -21.73 1.45
CA ALA A 119 -0.67 -21.16 2.76
C ALA A 119 -1.87 -21.86 3.42
N ASN A 120 -2.95 -22.08 2.67
CA ASN A 120 -4.14 -22.79 3.15
C ASN A 120 -3.83 -24.24 3.55
N LEU A 121 -2.99 -24.94 2.78
CA LEU A 121 -2.56 -26.30 3.11
C LEU A 121 -1.80 -26.33 4.45
N LYS A 122 -0.93 -25.36 4.73
CA LYS A 122 -0.21 -25.30 6.02
C LYS A 122 -1.13 -25.13 7.23
N LEU A 123 -2.26 -24.44 7.09
CA LEU A 123 -3.24 -24.26 8.16
C LEU A 123 -4.09 -25.52 8.40
N VAL A 124 -4.36 -26.30 7.35
CA VAL A 124 -5.14 -27.56 7.46
C VAL A 124 -4.36 -28.67 8.16
N TYR A 125 -3.03 -28.71 8.03
CA TYR A 125 -2.17 -29.75 8.62
C TYR A 125 -1.48 -29.34 9.94
N ALA A 126 -1.81 -28.17 10.51
CA ALA A 126 -1.28 -27.70 11.79
C ALA A 126 -2.19 -28.03 12.99
N ILE A 127 -3.12 -28.98 12.83
CA ILE A 127 -4.04 -29.49 13.87
C ILE A 127 -3.51 -30.79 14.45
#